data_AF-A0A2W5CWG0-F1
#
_entry.id   AF-A0A2W5CWG0-F1
#
_cell.length_a   1.000
_cell.length_b   1.000
_cell.length_c   1.000
_cell.angle_alpha   90.00
_cell.angle_beta   90.00
_cell.angle_gamma   90.00
#
_symmetry.space_group_name_H-M   'P 1'
#
loop_
_entity.id
_entity.type
_entity.pdbx_description
1 polymer ?
#
loop_
_entity_poly.entity_id
_entity_poly.type
_entity_poly.pdbx_seq_one_letter_code
_entity_poly.pdbx_strand_id
1 'polypeptide(L)'
;MIRLADSVPAWAMLRAHNAPAVLSALSAVFEGSNRQIAGSDLTLSVESLLIDIREQTNLELPKSAVAYINDWVKLGYLTRRSPQGSREEFYELTTDAHVAIDYVQQLISPQRVVTKSRLGTLFNNLQDLAAETDPDEARAISRLEAQRDQIQARIDNIRINGVGVISDEEAVERAREILALARDLPTDFSRVREEVENVDHELRESLVEGQLNAGEVLDNVFRGVDLIAESEAGRAFNSFYELFLDPEQSKQLDAVMDAVQSRDFMEQLGPEERIEIAQLVDMLDSSSGQVHTSLTGLSRSLRRFVQSREAESQQALTRAINQAQQQALELAKRGIAPYEKVGYELELTTRQPTSLSSWELHNPKEYRIERSMEVNESGEIDFEQM
;
A
#
# COMPACT_ATOMS: atom_id res chain seq x y z
N MET A 1 26.64 0.31 -10.21
CA MET A 1 25.71 -0.71 -9.65
C MET A 1 26.37 -2.09 -9.53
N ILE A 2 26.73 -2.77 -10.63
CA ILE A 2 27.21 -4.18 -10.57
C ILE A 2 28.45 -4.38 -9.65
N ARG A 3 29.43 -3.47 -9.68
CA ARG A 3 30.61 -3.56 -8.80
C ARG A 3 30.34 -3.20 -7.33
N LEU A 4 29.27 -2.44 -7.05
CA LEU A 4 28.89 -2.04 -5.70
C LEU A 4 28.29 -3.21 -4.91
N ALA A 5 27.64 -4.16 -5.60
CA ALA A 5 27.08 -5.35 -4.98
C ALA A 5 28.15 -6.25 -4.31
N ASP A 6 29.40 -6.19 -4.77
CA ASP A 6 30.51 -6.97 -4.20
C ASP A 6 31.36 -6.16 -3.20
N SER A 7 31.33 -4.82 -3.28
CA SER A 7 32.15 -3.95 -2.43
C SER A 7 31.44 -3.39 -1.20
N VAL A 8 30.10 -3.43 -1.17
CA VAL A 8 29.29 -2.95 -0.05
C VAL A 8 28.83 -4.14 0.79
N PRO A 9 29.33 -4.31 2.03
CA PRO A 9 28.99 -5.44 2.90
C PRO A 9 27.48 -5.60 3.13
N ALA A 10 26.72 -4.50 3.21
CA ALA A 10 25.27 -4.53 3.37
C ALA A 10 24.57 -5.26 2.21
N TRP A 11 24.93 -4.94 0.98
CA TRP A 11 24.38 -5.61 -0.20
C TRP A 11 24.88 -7.06 -0.31
N ALA A 12 26.16 -7.29 -0.03
CA ALA A 12 26.71 -8.65 -0.02
C ALA A 12 25.99 -9.55 1.00
N MET A 13 25.64 -9.00 2.17
CA MET A 13 24.87 -9.67 3.22
C MET A 13 23.47 -10.05 2.76
N LEU A 14 22.73 -9.12 2.14
CA LEU A 14 21.38 -9.36 1.63
C LEU A 14 21.35 -10.39 0.48
N ARG A 15 22.43 -10.49 -0.30
CA ARG A 15 22.55 -11.46 -1.41
C ARG A 15 23.02 -12.84 -0.96
N ALA A 16 23.53 -12.99 0.27
CA ALA A 16 24.10 -14.25 0.72
C ALA A 16 23.06 -15.37 0.67
N HIS A 17 23.47 -16.58 0.28
CA HIS A 17 22.55 -17.72 0.18
C HIS A 17 21.89 -18.07 1.52
N ASN A 18 22.59 -17.83 2.62
CA ASN A 18 22.10 -17.99 3.98
C ASN A 18 21.68 -16.64 4.63
N ALA A 19 21.38 -15.61 3.83
CA ALA A 19 21.02 -14.28 4.33
C ALA A 19 19.93 -14.30 5.41
N PRO A 20 18.79 -15.04 5.26
CA PRO A 20 17.78 -15.10 6.31
C PRO A 20 18.32 -15.62 7.64
N ALA A 21 19.14 -16.67 7.62
CA ALA A 21 19.73 -17.22 8.83
C ALA A 21 20.74 -16.25 9.49
N VAL A 22 21.56 -15.58 8.69
CA VAL A 22 22.54 -14.61 9.19
C VAL A 22 21.86 -13.38 9.79
N LEU A 23 20.87 -12.82 9.09
CA LEU A 23 20.11 -11.66 9.55
C LEU A 23 19.33 -11.97 10.82
N SER A 24 18.64 -13.12 10.89
CA SER A 24 17.92 -13.54 12.09
C SER A 24 18.86 -13.75 13.27
N ALA A 25 20.00 -14.43 13.06
CA ALA A 25 20.96 -14.68 14.14
C ALA A 25 21.56 -13.37 14.68
N LEU A 26 22.00 -12.47 13.80
CA LEU A 26 22.60 -11.20 14.20
C LEU A 26 21.58 -10.24 14.81
N SER A 27 20.36 -10.17 14.26
CA SER A 27 19.28 -9.35 14.82
C SER A 27 18.87 -9.80 16.22
N ALA A 28 18.79 -11.12 16.46
CA ALA A 28 18.41 -11.65 17.77
C ALA A 28 19.51 -11.46 18.82
N VAL A 29 20.78 -11.61 18.43
CA VAL A 29 21.90 -11.48 19.37
C VAL A 29 22.14 -10.02 19.75
N PHE A 30 22.03 -9.09 18.81
CA PHE A 30 22.32 -7.66 19.01
C PHE A 30 21.07 -6.78 19.23
N GLU A 31 19.99 -7.37 19.76
CA GLU A 31 18.74 -6.65 20.04
C GLU A 31 18.91 -5.60 21.16
N GLY A 32 18.28 -4.42 20.99
CA GLY A 32 18.21 -3.38 22.03
C GLY A 32 19.51 -2.61 22.30
N SER A 33 19.86 -2.42 23.57
CA SER A 33 21.05 -1.65 24.02
C SER A 33 22.38 -2.43 23.97
N ASN A 34 22.37 -3.66 23.46
CA ASN A 34 23.53 -4.54 23.36
C ASN A 34 24.44 -4.14 22.19
N ARG A 35 25.16 -3.02 22.34
CA ARG A 35 26.10 -2.54 21.30
C ARG A 35 27.36 -3.38 21.17
N GLN A 36 27.75 -4.11 22.22
CA GLN A 36 28.95 -4.95 22.24
C GLN A 36 28.71 -6.20 23.10
N ILE A 37 29.14 -7.36 22.58
CA ILE A 37 28.92 -8.67 23.23
C ILE A 37 30.24 -9.43 23.33
N ALA A 38 30.46 -10.10 24.46
CA ALA A 38 31.62 -10.94 24.69
C ALA A 38 31.64 -12.15 23.73
N GLY A 39 32.82 -12.56 23.27
CA GLY A 39 32.95 -13.64 22.28
C GLY A 39 32.42 -15.00 22.77
N SER A 40 32.50 -15.25 24.07
CA SER A 40 31.95 -16.45 24.71
C SER A 40 30.42 -16.46 24.61
N ASP A 41 29.77 -15.37 25.02
CA ASP A 41 28.31 -15.18 24.96
C ASP A 41 27.78 -15.16 23.52
N LEU A 42 28.50 -14.51 22.59
CA LEU A 42 28.16 -14.50 21.17
C LEU A 42 28.18 -15.92 20.60
N THR A 43 29.20 -16.71 20.92
CA THR A 43 29.33 -18.08 20.41
C THR A 43 28.18 -18.95 20.91
N LEU A 44 27.85 -18.88 22.20
CA LEU A 44 26.75 -19.64 22.79
C LEU A 44 25.40 -19.25 22.18
N SER A 45 25.15 -17.95 22.03
CA SER A 45 23.88 -17.45 21.49
C SER A 45 23.71 -17.84 20.02
N VAL A 46 24.76 -17.69 19.21
CA VAL A 46 24.74 -18.10 17.80
C VAL A 46 24.61 -19.62 17.67
N GLU A 47 25.25 -20.40 18.54
CA GLU A 47 25.12 -21.86 18.51
C GLU A 47 23.68 -22.31 18.77
N SER A 48 23.00 -21.74 19.76
CA SER A 48 21.59 -21.99 20.02
C SER A 48 20.71 -21.63 18.81
N LEU A 49 20.88 -20.42 18.27
CA LEU A 49 20.07 -19.94 17.15
C LEU A 49 20.29 -20.76 15.87
N LEU A 50 21.52 -21.22 15.61
CA LEU A 50 21.79 -22.08 14.46
C LEU A 50 21.11 -23.45 14.60
N ILE A 51 20.94 -23.98 15.80
CA ILE A 51 20.17 -25.21 16.04
C ILE A 51 18.71 -24.96 15.70
N ASP A 52 18.11 -23.91 16.28
CA ASP A 52 16.70 -23.57 16.06
C ASP A 52 16.39 -23.35 14.57
N ILE A 53 17.25 -22.61 13.86
CA ILE A 53 17.08 -22.34 12.42
C ILE A 53 17.17 -23.62 11.59
N ARG A 54 18.09 -24.55 11.93
CA ARG A 54 18.21 -25.84 11.23
C ARG A 54 16.99 -26.73 11.45
N GLU A 55 16.36 -26.66 12.61
CA GLU A 55 15.16 -27.45 12.92
C GLU A 55 13.90 -26.88 12.25
N GLN A 56 13.82 -25.56 12.13
CA GLN A 56 12.64 -24.87 11.61
C GLN A 56 12.68 -24.60 10.09
N THR A 57 13.85 -24.75 9.46
CA THR A 57 14.04 -24.41 8.04
C THR A 57 14.87 -25.47 7.30
N ASN A 58 14.71 -25.56 5.98
CA ASN A 58 15.53 -26.45 5.14
C ASN A 58 16.89 -25.83 4.75
N LEU A 59 17.40 -24.86 5.51
CA LEU A 59 18.67 -24.20 5.20
C LEU A 59 19.86 -25.06 5.60
N GLU A 60 20.75 -25.33 4.65
CA GLU A 60 22.00 -26.04 4.94
C GLU A 60 23.00 -25.10 5.62
N LEU A 61 23.17 -25.28 6.93
CA LEU A 61 24.11 -24.52 7.75
C LEU A 61 25.21 -25.44 8.31
N PRO A 62 26.20 -25.88 7.51
CA PRO A 62 27.13 -26.95 7.90
C PRO A 62 28.27 -26.52 8.84
N LYS A 63 28.49 -25.22 9.05
CA LYS A 63 29.61 -24.72 9.85
C LYS A 63 29.27 -24.60 11.34
N SER A 64 30.29 -24.61 12.20
CA SER A 64 30.12 -24.30 13.63
C SER A 64 29.86 -22.81 13.87
N ALA A 65 29.31 -22.45 15.02
CA ALA A 65 29.07 -21.05 15.40
C ALA A 65 30.35 -20.20 15.31
N VAL A 66 31.46 -20.71 15.84
CA VAL A 66 32.78 -20.05 15.77
C VAL A 66 33.23 -19.82 14.32
N ALA A 67 32.99 -20.78 13.43
CA ALA A 67 33.35 -20.63 12.02
C ALA A 67 32.47 -19.57 11.31
N TYR A 68 31.16 -19.53 11.59
CA TYR A 68 30.28 -18.48 11.07
C TYR A 68 30.66 -17.09 11.57
N ILE A 69 30.92 -16.93 12.87
CA ILE A 69 31.33 -15.64 13.46
C ILE A 69 32.63 -15.14 12.80
N ASN A 70 33.61 -16.02 12.58
CA ASN A 70 34.85 -15.65 11.89
C ASN A 70 34.61 -15.23 10.44
N ASP A 71 33.69 -15.88 9.73
CA ASP A 71 33.31 -15.50 8.37
C ASP A 71 32.59 -14.15 8.35
N TRP A 72 31.70 -13.89 9.31
CA TRP A 72 31.02 -12.60 9.45
C TRP A 72 31.98 -11.45 9.73
N VAL A 73 33.06 -11.69 10.49
CA VAL A 73 34.14 -10.69 10.64
C VAL A 73 34.87 -10.44 9.32
N LYS A 74 35.22 -11.50 8.58
CA LYS A 74 35.91 -11.36 7.28
C LYS A 74 35.07 -10.65 6.22
N LEU A 75 33.76 -10.90 6.23
CA LEU A 75 32.79 -10.30 5.31
C LEU A 75 32.41 -8.87 5.73
N GLY A 76 32.90 -8.38 6.87
CA GLY A 76 32.65 -7.03 7.33
C GLY A 76 31.27 -6.83 7.95
N TYR A 77 30.63 -7.89 8.44
CA TYR A 77 29.35 -7.79 9.18
C TYR A 77 29.57 -7.51 10.67
N LEU A 78 30.68 -8.03 11.21
CA LEU A 78 31.09 -7.85 12.59
C LEU A 78 32.47 -7.21 12.69
N THR A 79 32.67 -6.37 13.69
CA THR A 79 33.99 -5.89 14.11
C THR A 79 34.40 -6.56 15.42
N ARG A 80 35.62 -7.07 15.46
CA ARG A 80 36.23 -7.66 16.66
C ARG A 80 37.11 -6.62 17.36
N ARG A 81 36.86 -6.38 18.64
CA ARG A 81 37.62 -5.46 19.50
C ARG A 81 38.24 -6.25 20.65
N SER A 82 39.51 -5.96 20.94
CA SER A 82 40.20 -6.47 22.11
C SER A 82 40.66 -5.29 22.96
N PRO A 83 39.88 -4.89 23.99
CA PRO A 83 40.25 -3.79 24.87
C PRO A 83 41.56 -4.10 25.61
N GLN A 84 42.45 -3.10 25.72
CA GLN A 84 43.71 -3.27 26.43
C GLN A 84 43.46 -3.66 27.89
N GLY A 85 43.99 -4.80 28.32
CA GLY A 85 43.84 -5.31 29.69
C GLY A 85 42.69 -6.32 29.90
N SER A 86 41.85 -6.56 28.89
CA SER A 86 40.87 -7.65 28.90
C SER A 86 41.46 -8.93 28.29
N ARG A 87 41.16 -10.10 28.87
CA ARG A 87 41.43 -11.41 28.25
C ARG A 87 40.33 -11.84 27.28
N GLU A 88 39.23 -11.09 27.25
CA GLU A 88 38.05 -11.40 26.47
C GLU A 88 37.87 -10.39 25.33
N GLU A 89 37.39 -10.92 24.21
CA GLU A 89 37.17 -10.18 22.98
C GLU A 89 35.71 -9.83 22.85
N PHE A 90 35.45 -8.63 22.33
CA PHE A 90 34.10 -8.12 22.13
C PHE A 90 33.81 -7.98 20.64
N TYR A 91 32.55 -8.18 20.30
CA TYR A 91 32.04 -8.12 18.94
C TYR A 91 30.93 -7.08 18.85
N GLU A 92 30.93 -6.35 17.76
CA GLU A 92 29.93 -5.32 17.42
C GLU A 92 29.51 -5.45 15.96
N LEU A 93 28.27 -5.11 15.65
CA LEU A 93 27.82 -4.99 14.26
C LEU A 93 28.50 -3.80 13.58
N THR A 94 28.82 -3.96 12.29
CA THR A 94 29.27 -2.85 11.47
C THR A 94 28.09 -1.97 11.02
N THR A 95 28.37 -0.74 10.62
CA THR A 95 27.34 0.16 10.06
C THR A 95 26.60 -0.47 8.88
N ASP A 96 27.32 -1.16 8.00
CA ASP A 96 26.72 -1.84 6.85
C ASP A 96 25.81 -3.02 7.26
N ALA A 97 26.17 -3.76 8.31
CA ALA A 97 25.32 -4.82 8.84
C ALA A 97 24.04 -4.26 9.48
N HIS A 98 24.14 -3.13 10.19
CA HIS A 98 22.98 -2.41 10.70
C HIS A 98 22.04 -1.98 9.58
N VAL A 99 22.56 -1.37 8.51
CA VAL A 99 21.74 -0.96 7.35
C VAL A 99 21.01 -2.15 6.72
N ALA A 100 21.67 -3.30 6.58
CA ALA A 100 21.04 -4.50 6.02
C ALA A 100 19.95 -5.08 6.93
N ILE A 101 20.18 -5.13 8.25
CA ILE A 101 19.21 -5.62 9.22
C ILE A 101 18.01 -4.67 9.28
N ASP A 102 18.24 -3.37 9.40
CA ASP A 102 17.19 -2.35 9.45
C ASP A 102 16.32 -2.38 8.19
N TYR A 103 16.92 -2.53 7.01
CA TYR A 103 16.19 -2.67 5.76
C TYR A 103 15.25 -3.87 5.77
N VAL A 104 15.71 -5.04 6.22
CA VAL A 104 14.86 -6.25 6.29
C VAL A 104 13.80 -6.12 7.38
N GLN A 105 14.11 -5.49 8.51
CA GLN A 105 13.11 -5.19 9.54
C GLN A 105 12.02 -4.26 9.02
N GLN A 106 12.36 -3.25 8.20
CA GLN A 106 11.37 -2.39 7.52
C GLN A 106 10.46 -3.18 6.57
N LEU A 107 10.96 -4.25 5.94
CA LEU A 107 10.12 -5.15 5.13
C LEU A 107 9.16 -5.99 5.97
N ILE A 108 9.55 -6.38 7.19
CA ILE A 108 8.78 -7.26 8.10
C ILE A 108 7.75 -6.44 8.92
N SER A 109 8.14 -5.26 9.35
CA SER A 109 7.30 -4.30 10.05
C SER A 109 7.77 -2.92 9.63
N PRO A 110 7.02 -2.22 8.76
CA PRO A 110 7.31 -0.84 8.34
C PRO A 110 7.17 0.14 9.53
N GLN A 111 8.01 0.00 10.55
CA GLN A 111 8.08 0.88 11.70
C GLN A 111 9.27 1.81 11.47
N ARG A 112 8.88 3.02 11.06
CA ARG A 112 9.73 4.07 10.53
C ARG A 112 10.71 4.55 11.59
N VAL A 113 12.00 4.59 11.24
CA VAL A 113 13.09 5.16 12.05
C VAL A 113 12.67 6.50 12.65
N VAL A 114 12.64 6.56 13.98
CA VAL A 114 12.19 7.72 14.75
C VAL A 114 13.30 8.77 14.76
N THR A 115 13.19 9.76 13.89
CA THR A 115 13.98 11.00 14.00
C THR A 115 13.33 11.96 15.00
N LYS A 116 14.13 12.83 15.63
CA LYS A 116 13.66 13.86 16.57
C LYS A 116 12.56 14.76 15.98
N SER A 117 12.60 14.99 14.66
CA SER A 117 11.59 15.75 13.90
C SER A 117 10.20 15.09 13.98
N ARG A 118 10.12 13.76 13.78
CA ARG A 118 8.86 13.01 13.84
C ARG A 118 8.30 12.83 15.24
N LEU A 119 9.14 12.78 16.27
CA LEU A 119 8.66 12.77 17.67
C LEU A 119 8.02 14.12 18.02
N GLY A 120 8.55 15.21 17.48
CA GLY A 120 7.92 16.54 17.51
C GLY A 120 6.57 16.55 16.77
N THR A 121 6.52 16.03 15.54
CA THR A 121 5.27 15.89 14.78
C THR A 121 4.25 15.01 15.49
N LEU A 122 4.66 13.88 16.07
CA LEU A 122 3.77 12.97 16.79
C LEU A 122 3.24 13.60 18.07
N PHE A 123 4.08 14.34 18.81
CA PHE A 123 3.65 15.08 19.98
C PHE A 123 2.67 16.19 19.62
N ASN A 124 2.93 16.94 18.54
CA ASN A 124 2.01 17.96 18.03
C ASN A 124 0.69 17.33 17.57
N ASN A 125 0.73 16.24 16.80
CA ASN A 125 -0.46 15.51 16.36
C ASN A 125 -1.27 14.94 17.53
N LEU A 126 -0.61 14.49 18.61
CA LEU A 126 -1.30 14.06 19.83
C LEU A 126 -1.93 15.23 20.58
N GLN A 127 -1.28 16.41 20.59
CA GLN A 127 -1.87 17.63 21.14
C GLN A 127 -3.08 18.09 20.32
N ASP A 128 -2.97 18.08 18.99
CA ASP A 128 -4.03 18.45 18.06
C ASP A 128 -5.21 17.48 18.18
N LEU A 129 -4.95 16.16 18.23
CA LEU A 129 -5.98 15.16 18.45
C LEU A 129 -6.68 15.32 19.81
N ALA A 130 -5.93 15.54 20.88
CA ALA A 130 -6.51 15.82 22.20
C ALA A 130 -7.33 17.12 22.20
N ALA A 131 -6.95 18.08 21.36
CA ALA A 131 -7.62 19.35 21.20
C ALA A 131 -8.94 19.23 20.40
N GLU A 132 -8.92 18.50 19.29
CA GLU A 132 -10.06 18.27 18.39
C GLU A 132 -11.11 17.34 18.99
N THR A 133 -10.70 16.47 19.92
CA THR A 133 -11.60 15.55 20.63
C THR A 133 -12.14 16.10 21.96
N ASP A 134 -11.77 17.33 22.37
CA ASP A 134 -12.30 17.97 23.57
C ASP A 134 -13.69 18.56 23.31
N PRO A 135 -14.77 18.03 23.91
CA PRO A 135 -16.13 18.52 23.68
C PRO A 135 -16.46 19.83 24.43
N ASP A 136 -15.53 20.37 25.23
CA ASP A 136 -15.74 21.57 26.04
C ASP A 136 -15.43 22.86 25.27
N GLU A 137 -16.48 23.60 24.94
CA GLU A 137 -16.43 24.86 24.19
C GLU A 137 -15.52 25.91 24.87
N ALA A 138 -15.56 26.04 26.20
CA ALA A 138 -14.76 27.04 26.90
C ALA A 138 -13.25 26.73 26.81
N ARG A 139 -12.88 25.45 26.84
CA ARG A 139 -11.50 25.00 26.65
C ARG A 139 -11.03 25.16 25.21
N ALA A 140 -11.89 24.90 24.23
CA ALA A 140 -11.59 25.14 22.82
C ALA A 140 -11.32 26.63 22.55
N ILE A 141 -12.18 27.53 23.05
CA ILE A 141 -11.99 28.98 22.92
C ILE A 141 -10.71 29.46 23.59
N SER A 142 -10.46 29.05 24.85
CA SER A 142 -9.25 29.46 25.57
C SER A 142 -7.95 29.02 24.87
N ARG A 143 -7.96 27.84 24.24
CA ARG A 143 -6.84 27.34 23.43
C ARG A 143 -6.62 28.19 22.18
N LEU A 144 -7.69 28.53 21.46
CA LEU A 144 -7.60 29.38 20.26
C LEU A 144 -7.12 30.80 20.61
N GLU A 145 -7.55 31.36 21.75
CA GLU A 145 -7.04 32.65 22.23
C GLU A 145 -5.55 32.59 22.58
N ALA A 146 -5.10 31.51 23.24
CA ALA A 146 -3.68 31.30 23.51
C ALA A 146 -2.85 31.17 22.22
N GLN A 147 -3.35 30.47 21.20
CA GLN A 147 -2.71 30.38 19.88
C GLN A 147 -2.66 31.75 19.19
N ARG A 148 -3.76 32.52 19.21
CA ARG A 148 -3.80 33.89 18.68
C ARG A 148 -2.73 34.75 19.32
N ASP A 149 -2.63 34.73 20.64
CA ASP A 149 -1.70 35.57 21.39
C ASP A 149 -0.24 35.15 21.12
N GLN A 150 0.04 33.85 20.99
CA GLN A 150 1.35 33.35 20.55
C GLN A 150 1.71 33.79 19.13
N ILE A 151 0.78 33.67 18.19
CA ILE A 151 0.97 34.12 16.80
C ILE A 151 1.22 35.63 16.77
N GLN A 152 0.43 36.40 17.52
CA GLN A 152 0.58 37.85 17.61
C GLN A 152 1.94 38.25 18.17
N ALA A 153 2.40 37.60 19.25
CA ALA A 153 3.74 37.82 19.79
C ALA A 153 4.84 37.49 18.78
N ARG A 154 4.67 36.45 17.95
CA ARG A 154 5.61 36.08 16.88
C ARG A 154 5.62 37.12 15.77
N ILE A 155 4.45 37.63 15.35
CA ILE A 155 4.32 38.72 14.38
C ILE A 155 5.03 39.98 14.90
N ASP A 156 4.81 40.36 16.16
CA ASP A 156 5.40 41.55 16.74
C ASP A 156 6.92 41.42 16.91
N ASN A 157 7.39 40.22 17.26
CA ASN A 157 8.82 39.92 17.25
C ASN A 157 9.43 40.06 15.84
N ILE A 158 8.78 39.50 14.80
CA ILE A 158 9.24 39.65 13.41
C ILE A 158 9.24 41.11 12.97
N ARG A 159 8.23 41.91 13.37
CA ARG A 159 8.18 43.35 13.07
C ARG A 159 9.36 44.12 13.68
N ILE A 160 9.86 43.70 14.83
CA ILE A 160 10.94 44.37 15.56
C ILE A 160 12.32 43.86 15.11
N ASN A 161 12.49 42.54 15.02
CA ASN A 161 13.79 41.88 14.85
C ASN A 161 14.03 41.34 13.44
N GLY A 162 13.03 41.42 12.55
CA GLY A 162 13.08 40.81 11.23
C GLY A 162 12.73 39.31 11.24
N VAL A 163 12.63 38.72 10.04
CA VAL A 163 12.32 37.30 9.88
C VAL A 163 13.55 36.45 10.22
N GLY A 164 13.43 35.57 11.20
CA GLY A 164 14.39 34.48 11.40
C GLY A 164 14.20 33.42 10.33
N VAL A 165 15.12 33.35 9.37
CA VAL A 165 15.16 32.31 8.33
C VAL A 165 16.05 31.18 8.86
N ILE A 166 15.63 29.93 8.67
CA ILE A 166 16.48 28.76 8.95
C ILE A 166 17.75 28.82 8.09
N SER A 167 18.83 28.17 8.51
CA SER A 167 20.04 28.12 7.67
C SER A 167 19.77 27.33 6.40
N ASP A 168 20.55 27.58 5.34
CA ASP A 168 20.42 26.80 4.10
C ASP A 168 20.68 25.30 4.33
N GLU A 169 21.58 24.95 5.27
CA GLU A 169 21.84 23.56 5.66
C GLU A 169 20.59 22.90 6.24
N GLU A 170 19.88 23.58 7.14
CA GLU A 170 18.61 23.11 7.71
C GLU A 170 17.50 23.04 6.65
N ALA A 171 17.48 23.99 5.70
CA ALA A 171 16.51 23.98 4.60
C ALA A 171 16.74 22.79 3.64
N VAL A 172 18.00 22.49 3.32
CA VAL A 172 18.40 21.32 2.52
C VAL A 172 18.01 20.02 3.23
N GLU A 173 18.25 19.91 4.53
CA GLU A 173 17.85 18.74 5.31
C GLU A 173 16.34 18.53 5.23
N ARG A 174 15.55 19.58 5.46
CA ARG A 174 14.07 19.51 5.36
C ARG A 174 13.58 19.18 3.95
N ALA A 175 14.21 19.72 2.92
CA ALA A 175 13.85 19.39 1.53
C ALA A 175 14.07 17.90 1.24
N ARG A 176 15.17 17.32 1.73
CA ARG A 176 15.45 15.89 1.62
C ARG A 176 14.46 15.03 2.42
N GLU A 177 14.06 15.47 3.60
CA GLU A 177 13.01 14.79 4.37
C GLU A 177 11.68 14.75 3.60
N ILE A 178 11.30 15.87 2.97
CA ILE A 178 10.09 15.96 2.14
C ILE A 178 10.20 15.03 0.92
N LEU A 179 11.35 15.02 0.22
CA LEU A 179 11.57 14.11 -0.90
C LEU A 179 11.49 12.64 -0.49
N ALA A 180 12.03 12.28 0.68
CA ALA A 180 11.93 10.93 1.21
C ALA A 180 10.48 10.52 1.45
N LEU A 181 9.67 11.40 2.05
CA LEU A 181 8.23 11.17 2.22
C LEU A 181 7.50 11.04 0.89
N ALA A 182 7.84 11.90 -0.08
CA ALA A 182 7.21 11.88 -1.40
C ALA A 182 7.47 10.59 -2.17
N ARG A 183 8.68 10.02 -2.04
CA ARG A 183 9.05 8.76 -2.71
C ARG A 183 8.27 7.54 -2.20
N ASP A 184 7.74 7.61 -0.98
CA ASP A 184 6.91 6.54 -0.40
C ASP A 184 5.47 6.55 -0.95
N LEU A 185 4.96 7.73 -1.36
CA LEU A 185 3.56 7.91 -1.77
C LEU A 185 3.10 7.02 -2.94
N PRO A 186 3.88 6.79 -4.01
CA PRO A 186 3.49 5.88 -5.09
C PRO A 186 3.27 4.44 -4.62
N THR A 187 4.03 4.00 -3.61
CA THR A 187 3.87 2.66 -3.01
C THR A 187 2.59 2.59 -2.21
N ASP A 188 2.32 3.63 -1.41
CA ASP A 188 1.08 3.74 -0.64
C ASP A 188 -0.16 3.78 -1.57
N PHE A 189 -0.10 4.51 -2.69
CA PHE A 189 -1.15 4.53 -3.71
C PHE A 189 -1.33 3.18 -4.40
N SER A 190 -0.25 2.45 -4.66
CA SER A 190 -0.34 1.11 -5.24
C SER A 190 -1.01 0.12 -4.30
N ARG A 191 -0.78 0.24 -2.98
CA ARG A 191 -1.45 -0.57 -1.96
C ARG A 191 -2.95 -0.29 -1.90
N VAL A 192 -3.35 0.99 -1.90
CA VAL A 192 -4.78 1.38 -1.96
C VAL A 192 -5.44 0.80 -3.21
N ARG A 193 -4.77 0.85 -4.37
CA ARG A 193 -5.29 0.24 -5.60
C ARG A 193 -5.49 -1.27 -5.45
N GLU A 194 -4.53 -1.98 -4.88
CA GLU A 194 -4.63 -3.44 -4.65
C GLU A 194 -5.81 -3.78 -3.71
N GLU A 195 -6.01 -2.99 -2.65
CA GLU A 195 -7.18 -3.14 -1.77
C GLU A 195 -8.50 -2.95 -2.54
N VAL A 196 -8.58 -1.95 -3.41
CA VAL A 196 -9.76 -1.71 -4.28
C VAL A 196 -10.02 -2.87 -5.24
N GLU A 197 -8.96 -3.42 -5.87
CA GLU A 197 -9.07 -4.56 -6.78
C GLU A 197 -9.49 -5.84 -6.07
N ASN A 198 -8.99 -6.09 -4.85
CA ASN A 198 -9.39 -7.24 -4.04
C ASN A 198 -10.87 -7.19 -3.67
N VAL A 199 -11.39 -6.02 -3.29
CA VAL A 199 -12.82 -5.86 -3.01
C VAL A 199 -13.68 -6.06 -4.25
N ASP A 200 -13.24 -5.61 -5.44
CA ASP A 200 -13.95 -5.94 -6.70
C ASP A 200 -14.01 -7.46 -6.92
N HIS A 201 -12.91 -8.16 -6.64
CA HIS A 201 -12.82 -9.60 -6.84
C HIS A 201 -13.72 -10.38 -5.86
N GLU A 202 -13.58 -10.14 -4.56
CA GLU A 202 -14.38 -10.78 -3.50
C GLU A 202 -15.87 -10.56 -3.73
N LEU A 203 -16.24 -9.37 -4.17
CA LEU A 203 -17.62 -9.07 -4.49
C LEU A 203 -18.12 -9.93 -5.67
N ARG A 204 -17.37 -10.00 -6.78
CA ARG A 204 -17.76 -10.81 -7.94
C ARG A 204 -17.88 -12.28 -7.56
N GLU A 205 -17.01 -12.78 -6.69
CA GLU A 205 -17.08 -14.13 -6.16
C GLU A 205 -18.36 -14.35 -5.33
N SER A 206 -18.64 -13.47 -4.36
CA SER A 206 -19.86 -13.52 -3.54
C SER A 206 -21.15 -13.51 -4.36
N LEU A 207 -21.12 -12.82 -5.50
CA LEU A 207 -22.20 -12.72 -6.48
C LEU A 207 -22.45 -14.00 -7.27
N VAL A 208 -21.39 -14.76 -7.54
CA VAL A 208 -21.47 -16.04 -8.26
C VAL A 208 -21.87 -17.17 -7.32
N GLU A 209 -21.42 -17.12 -6.06
CA GLU A 209 -21.67 -18.17 -5.07
C GLU A 209 -23.01 -17.99 -4.34
N GLY A 210 -23.50 -16.77 -4.19
CA GLY A 210 -24.74 -16.46 -3.49
C GLY A 210 -25.99 -16.53 -4.37
N GLN A 211 -27.07 -17.13 -3.84
CA GLN A 211 -28.45 -16.84 -4.29
C GLN A 211 -28.91 -15.45 -3.81
N LEU A 212 -28.02 -14.46 -3.81
CA LEU A 212 -28.31 -13.11 -3.31
C LEU A 212 -29.18 -12.37 -4.32
N ASN A 213 -30.18 -11.66 -3.82
CA ASN A 213 -30.99 -10.78 -4.66
C ASN A 213 -30.14 -9.58 -5.09
N ALA A 214 -30.36 -9.06 -6.30
CA ALA A 214 -29.58 -7.94 -6.86
C ALA A 214 -29.51 -6.70 -5.94
N GLY A 215 -30.52 -6.51 -5.06
CA GLY A 215 -30.52 -5.45 -4.05
C GLY A 215 -29.56 -5.68 -2.88
N GLU A 216 -29.43 -6.91 -2.38
CA GLU A 216 -28.51 -7.25 -1.28
C GLU A 216 -27.04 -7.20 -1.72
N VAL A 217 -26.80 -7.52 -2.99
CA VAL A 217 -25.50 -7.34 -3.65
C VAL A 217 -25.13 -5.86 -3.63
N LEU A 218 -25.98 -4.99 -4.20
CA LEU A 218 -25.74 -3.54 -4.24
C LEU A 218 -25.46 -2.96 -2.85
N ASP A 219 -26.19 -3.41 -1.84
CA ASP A 219 -26.01 -2.95 -0.45
C ASP A 219 -24.66 -3.38 0.14
N ASN A 220 -24.19 -4.59 -0.20
CA ASN A 220 -22.84 -5.05 0.15
C ASN A 220 -21.74 -4.36 -0.67
N VAL A 221 -22.01 -3.96 -1.92
CA VAL A 221 -21.11 -3.16 -2.74
C VAL A 221 -20.85 -1.79 -2.12
N PHE A 222 -21.91 -1.06 -1.79
CA PHE A 222 -21.77 0.26 -1.19
C PHE A 222 -21.05 0.16 0.15
N ARG A 223 -21.40 -0.82 1.00
CA ARG A 223 -20.64 -1.11 2.22
C ARG A 223 -19.17 -1.42 1.97
N GLY A 224 -18.81 -2.19 0.94
CA GLY A 224 -17.42 -2.52 0.63
C GLY A 224 -16.61 -1.32 0.14
N VAL A 225 -17.21 -0.48 -0.72
CA VAL A 225 -16.59 0.77 -1.19
C VAL A 225 -16.45 1.78 -0.05
N ASP A 226 -17.45 1.88 0.82
CA ASP A 226 -17.41 2.71 2.02
C ASP A 226 -16.32 2.21 2.99
N LEU A 227 -16.18 0.89 3.18
CA LEU A 227 -15.11 0.30 4.01
C LEU A 227 -13.70 0.61 3.48
N ILE A 228 -13.51 0.64 2.15
CA ILE A 228 -12.23 1.07 1.56
C ILE A 228 -12.01 2.56 1.79
N ALA A 229 -13.03 3.39 1.54
CA ALA A 229 -12.95 4.83 1.77
C ALA A 229 -12.69 5.18 3.24
N GLU A 230 -13.21 4.36 4.16
CA GLU A 230 -13.02 4.42 5.60
C GLU A 230 -11.77 3.67 6.09
N SER A 231 -11.00 3.01 5.22
CA SER A 231 -9.73 2.43 5.63
C SER A 231 -8.71 3.53 5.97
N GLU A 232 -7.68 3.21 6.74
CA GLU A 232 -6.62 4.19 7.06
C GLU A 232 -5.96 4.71 5.78
N ALA A 233 -5.68 3.82 4.84
CA ALA A 233 -5.07 4.14 3.56
C ALA A 233 -6.05 4.90 2.63
N GLY A 234 -7.33 4.53 2.61
CA GLY A 234 -8.37 5.20 1.84
C GLY A 234 -8.69 6.61 2.34
N ARG A 235 -8.76 6.83 3.66
CA ARG A 235 -8.94 8.17 4.24
C ARG A 235 -7.76 9.09 3.93
N ALA A 236 -6.54 8.57 4.04
CA ALA A 236 -5.34 9.32 3.70
C ALA A 236 -5.32 9.69 2.22
N PHE A 237 -5.65 8.74 1.34
CA PHE A 237 -5.78 8.99 -0.09
C PHE A 237 -6.86 10.03 -0.42
N ASN A 238 -8.06 9.90 0.13
CA ASN A 238 -9.17 10.83 -0.14
C ASN A 238 -8.83 12.25 0.32
N SER A 239 -8.29 12.41 1.53
CA SER A 239 -7.87 13.72 2.06
C SER A 239 -6.81 14.37 1.16
N PHE A 240 -5.87 13.56 0.67
CA PHE A 240 -4.86 14.02 -0.27
C PHE A 240 -5.44 14.37 -1.64
N TYR A 241 -6.37 13.55 -2.16
CA TYR A 241 -6.97 13.75 -3.47
C TYR A 241 -7.90 14.97 -3.51
N GLU A 242 -8.62 15.24 -2.41
CA GLU A 242 -9.43 16.45 -2.24
C GLU A 242 -8.59 17.72 -2.38
N LEU A 243 -7.33 17.72 -1.89
CA LEU A 243 -6.38 18.83 -2.05
C LEU A 243 -6.13 19.18 -3.53
N PHE A 244 -6.07 18.17 -4.41
CA PHE A 244 -5.84 18.37 -5.84
C PHE A 244 -7.12 18.73 -6.61
N LEU A 245 -8.27 18.22 -6.18
CA LEU A 245 -9.55 18.53 -6.79
C LEU A 245 -10.02 19.96 -6.49
N ASP A 246 -9.62 20.52 -5.35
CA ASP A 246 -9.91 21.90 -4.97
C ASP A 246 -9.03 22.89 -5.77
N PRO A 247 -9.63 23.70 -6.67
CA PRO A 247 -8.86 24.64 -7.49
C PRO A 247 -8.15 25.74 -6.69
N GLU A 248 -8.61 26.04 -5.47
CA GLU A 248 -7.98 27.03 -4.59
C GLU A 248 -6.75 26.44 -3.92
N GLN A 249 -6.86 25.20 -3.40
CA GLN A 249 -5.75 24.51 -2.75
C GLN A 249 -4.65 24.10 -3.73
N SER A 250 -5.02 23.66 -4.94
CA SER A 250 -4.06 23.38 -6.02
C SER A 250 -3.24 24.62 -6.39
N LYS A 251 -3.87 25.79 -6.54
CA LYS A 251 -3.15 27.05 -6.79
C LYS A 251 -2.25 27.46 -5.63
N GLN A 252 -2.68 27.21 -4.39
CA GLN A 252 -1.87 27.50 -3.22
C GLN A 252 -0.63 26.59 -3.17
N LEU A 253 -0.78 25.31 -3.53
CA LEU A 253 0.32 24.36 -3.65
C LEU A 253 1.34 24.82 -4.71
N ASP A 254 0.86 25.21 -5.90
CA ASP A 254 1.73 25.74 -6.96
C ASP A 254 2.52 26.96 -6.48
N ALA A 255 1.86 27.91 -5.81
CA ALA A 255 2.52 29.11 -5.28
C ALA A 255 3.56 28.78 -4.21
N VAL A 256 3.31 27.78 -3.35
CA VAL A 256 4.28 27.29 -2.37
C VAL A 256 5.48 26.65 -3.08
N MET A 257 5.24 25.82 -4.09
CA MET A 257 6.30 25.15 -4.84
C MET A 257 7.17 26.15 -5.60
N ASP A 258 6.59 27.16 -6.24
CA ASP A 258 7.33 28.26 -6.88
C ASP A 258 8.18 29.01 -5.86
N ALA A 259 7.60 29.34 -4.70
CA ALA A 259 8.29 30.07 -3.65
C ALA A 259 9.43 29.28 -2.98
N VAL A 260 9.36 27.94 -2.99
CA VAL A 260 10.42 27.05 -2.49
C VAL A 260 11.52 26.92 -3.55
N GLN A 261 11.16 26.71 -4.81
CA GLN A 261 12.09 26.58 -5.93
C GLN A 261 12.89 27.87 -6.19
N SER A 262 12.35 29.03 -5.81
CA SER A 262 13.02 30.33 -5.98
C SER A 262 14.02 30.67 -4.87
N ARG A 263 14.32 29.77 -3.92
CA ARG A 263 15.19 30.05 -2.75
C ARG A 263 16.62 29.58 -2.97
N ASP A 264 17.56 30.30 -2.37
CA ASP A 264 19.00 30.08 -2.50
C ASP A 264 19.45 28.66 -2.06
N PHE A 265 18.80 28.06 -1.06
CA PHE A 265 19.13 26.71 -0.60
C PHE A 265 18.94 25.65 -1.71
N MET A 266 18.11 25.90 -2.74
CA MET A 266 17.96 25.01 -3.89
C MET A 266 19.28 24.84 -4.64
N GLU A 267 20.20 25.82 -4.58
CA GLU A 267 21.53 25.73 -5.17
C GLU A 267 22.45 24.72 -4.46
N GLN A 268 22.12 24.32 -3.23
CA GLN A 268 22.88 23.36 -2.44
C GLN A 268 22.37 21.91 -2.60
N LEU A 269 21.20 21.74 -3.23
CA LEU A 269 20.67 20.43 -3.61
C LEU A 269 21.36 19.90 -4.87
N GLY A 270 21.50 18.57 -4.95
CA GLY A 270 22.01 17.88 -6.12
C GLY A 270 21.09 18.06 -7.35
N PRO A 271 21.60 17.88 -8.58
CA PRO A 271 20.79 18.05 -9.79
C PRO A 271 19.55 17.16 -9.84
N GLU A 272 19.66 15.91 -9.37
CA GLU A 272 18.54 14.96 -9.31
C GLU A 272 17.47 15.41 -8.29
N GLU A 273 17.90 15.86 -7.10
CA GLU A 273 17.01 16.35 -6.04
C GLU A 273 16.19 17.57 -6.51
N ARG A 274 16.79 18.47 -7.29
CA ARG A 274 16.08 19.63 -7.85
C ARG A 274 15.02 19.23 -8.88
N ILE A 275 15.35 18.25 -9.74
CA ILE A 275 14.40 17.73 -10.73
C ILE A 275 13.23 17.06 -10.01
N GLU A 276 13.50 16.28 -8.97
CA GLU A 276 12.45 15.62 -8.18
C GLU A 276 11.53 16.63 -7.49
N ILE A 277 12.06 17.71 -6.91
CA ILE A 277 11.23 18.78 -6.33
C ILE A 277 10.38 19.45 -7.40
N ALA A 278 10.95 19.77 -8.57
CA ALA A 278 10.23 20.41 -9.66
C ALA A 278 9.10 19.51 -10.21
N GLN A 279 9.33 18.19 -10.25
CA GLN A 279 8.36 17.21 -10.75
C GLN A 279 7.44 16.65 -9.67
N LEU A 280 7.56 17.12 -8.42
CA LEU A 280 6.85 16.53 -7.29
C LEU A 280 5.33 16.60 -7.50
N VAL A 281 4.81 17.77 -7.87
CA VAL A 281 3.36 17.97 -8.09
C VAL A 281 2.85 17.10 -9.25
N ASP A 282 3.58 17.06 -10.37
CA ASP A 282 3.23 16.24 -11.53
C ASP A 282 3.25 14.73 -11.21
N MET A 283 4.25 14.27 -10.45
CA MET A 283 4.35 12.88 -10.01
C MET A 283 3.13 12.51 -9.15
N LEU A 284 2.77 13.40 -8.23
CA LEU A 284 1.65 13.22 -7.31
C LEU A 284 0.30 13.24 -8.04
N ASP A 285 0.10 14.19 -8.95
CA ASP A 285 -1.11 14.28 -9.77
C ASP A 285 -1.30 13.01 -10.62
N SER A 286 -0.26 12.60 -11.35
CA SER A 286 -0.27 11.38 -12.16
C SER A 286 -0.56 10.11 -11.35
N SER A 287 0.03 10.01 -10.16
CA SER A 287 -0.16 8.83 -9.30
C SER A 287 -1.56 8.81 -8.67
N SER A 288 -2.09 9.98 -8.31
CA SER A 288 -3.45 10.11 -7.76
C SER A 288 -4.54 9.83 -8.80
N GLY A 289 -4.34 10.28 -10.05
CA GLY A 289 -5.26 10.04 -11.16
C GLY A 289 -5.44 8.55 -11.48
N GLN A 290 -4.41 7.73 -11.30
CA GLN A 290 -4.48 6.28 -11.51
C GLN A 290 -5.38 5.58 -10.46
N VAL A 291 -5.27 5.96 -9.19
CA VAL A 291 -6.12 5.42 -8.11
C VAL A 291 -7.57 5.87 -8.32
N HIS A 292 -7.79 7.15 -8.64
CA HIS A 292 -9.14 7.66 -8.91
C HIS A 292 -9.81 7.00 -10.13
N THR A 293 -9.03 6.73 -11.19
CA THR A 293 -9.50 5.98 -12.36
C THR A 293 -9.91 4.56 -11.97
N SER A 294 -9.17 3.92 -11.06
CA SER A 294 -9.48 2.58 -10.56
C SER A 294 -10.78 2.57 -9.74
N LEU A 295 -10.96 3.52 -8.82
CA LEU A 295 -12.19 3.70 -8.03
C LEU A 295 -13.42 4.01 -8.92
N THR A 296 -13.24 4.88 -9.92
CA THR A 296 -14.30 5.20 -10.89
C THR A 296 -14.61 4.02 -11.80
N GLY A 297 -13.58 3.26 -12.20
CA GLY A 297 -13.68 2.04 -12.99
C GLY A 297 -14.46 0.96 -12.25
N LEU A 298 -14.17 0.74 -10.97
CA LEU A 298 -14.91 -0.13 -10.07
C LEU A 298 -16.40 0.28 -10.03
N SER A 299 -16.68 1.53 -9.69
CA SER A 299 -18.06 2.05 -9.61
C SER A 299 -18.84 1.85 -10.92
N ARG A 300 -18.19 2.06 -12.07
CA ARG A 300 -18.80 1.83 -13.41
C ARG A 300 -19.00 0.35 -13.72
N SER A 301 -18.01 -0.49 -13.42
CA SER A 301 -18.07 -1.95 -13.62
C SER A 301 -19.22 -2.56 -12.84
N LEU A 302 -19.35 -2.17 -11.57
CA LEU A 302 -20.43 -2.57 -10.67
C LEU A 302 -21.80 -2.16 -11.19
N ARG A 303 -21.93 -0.87 -11.57
CA ARG A 303 -23.17 -0.36 -12.17
C ARG A 303 -23.53 -1.13 -13.44
N ARG A 304 -22.53 -1.41 -14.30
CA ARG A 304 -22.75 -2.16 -15.53
C ARG A 304 -23.12 -3.61 -15.25
N PHE A 305 -22.49 -4.27 -14.29
CA PHE A 305 -22.76 -5.65 -13.92
C PHE A 305 -24.16 -5.84 -13.33
N VAL A 306 -24.63 -4.88 -12.52
CA VAL A 306 -26.01 -4.86 -12.00
C VAL A 306 -27.02 -4.57 -13.11
N GLN A 307 -26.66 -3.69 -14.05
CA GLN A 307 -27.54 -3.31 -15.17
C GLN A 307 -27.56 -4.34 -16.30
N SER A 308 -26.47 -5.09 -16.50
CA SER A 308 -26.42 -6.16 -17.49
C SER A 308 -27.09 -7.39 -16.89
N ARG A 309 -27.94 -8.07 -17.68
CA ARG A 309 -28.45 -9.42 -17.38
C ARG A 309 -27.34 -10.49 -17.31
N GLU A 310 -26.10 -10.07 -17.13
CA GLU A 310 -24.89 -10.90 -17.10
C GLU A 310 -24.86 -11.67 -15.78
N ALA A 311 -25.25 -11.04 -14.67
CA ALA A 311 -25.54 -11.73 -13.41
C ALA A 311 -26.65 -12.78 -13.57
N GLU A 312 -27.77 -12.44 -14.23
CA GLU A 312 -28.85 -13.39 -14.52
C GLU A 312 -28.37 -14.57 -15.40
N SER A 313 -27.54 -14.28 -16.41
CA SER A 313 -26.95 -15.27 -17.31
C SER A 313 -25.96 -16.20 -16.62
N GLN A 314 -25.07 -15.66 -15.79
CA GLN A 314 -24.12 -16.45 -14.99
C GLN A 314 -24.85 -17.34 -13.99
N GLN A 315 -25.85 -16.81 -13.30
CA GLN A 315 -26.70 -17.60 -12.40
C GLN A 315 -27.48 -18.69 -13.14
N ALA A 316 -27.95 -18.43 -14.36
CA ALA A 316 -28.61 -19.43 -15.20
C ALA A 316 -27.64 -20.55 -15.60
N LEU A 317 -26.40 -20.20 -15.96
CA LEU A 317 -25.34 -21.16 -16.28
C LEU A 317 -24.98 -22.03 -15.06
N THR A 318 -24.73 -21.42 -13.90
CA THR A 318 -24.43 -22.15 -12.66
C THR A 318 -25.57 -23.07 -12.25
N ARG A 319 -26.83 -22.60 -12.37
CA ARG A 319 -28.02 -23.45 -12.15
C ARG A 319 -28.05 -24.64 -13.12
N ALA A 320 -27.78 -24.43 -14.40
CA ALA A 320 -27.75 -25.50 -15.40
C ALA A 320 -26.63 -26.52 -15.12
N ILE A 321 -25.44 -26.07 -14.72
CA ILE A 321 -24.32 -26.96 -14.35
C ILE A 321 -24.68 -27.80 -13.12
N ASN A 322 -25.18 -27.17 -12.06
CA ASN A 322 -25.56 -27.88 -10.83
C ASN A 322 -26.69 -28.89 -11.09
N GLN A 323 -27.65 -28.53 -11.94
CA GLN A 323 -28.73 -29.42 -12.34
C GLN A 323 -28.20 -30.62 -13.16
N ALA A 324 -27.26 -30.38 -14.09
CA ALA A 324 -26.60 -31.45 -14.84
C ALA A 324 -25.78 -32.37 -13.94
N GLN A 325 -25.06 -31.82 -12.94
CA GLN A 325 -24.32 -32.61 -11.96
C GLN A 325 -25.24 -33.46 -11.08
N GLN A 326 -26.37 -32.91 -10.61
CA GLN A 326 -27.36 -33.69 -9.87
C GLN A 326 -27.94 -34.84 -10.70
N GLN A 327 -28.29 -34.57 -11.97
CA GLN A 327 -28.76 -35.61 -12.88
C GLN A 327 -27.71 -36.70 -13.14
N ALA A 328 -26.44 -36.31 -13.33
CA ALA A 328 -25.34 -37.26 -13.46
C ALA A 328 -25.19 -38.14 -12.20
N LEU A 329 -25.34 -37.56 -11.01
CA LEU A 329 -25.28 -38.29 -9.75
C LEU A 329 -26.46 -39.29 -9.61
N GLU A 330 -27.67 -38.90 -10.03
CA GLU A 330 -28.82 -39.81 -10.05
C GLU A 330 -28.60 -40.99 -11.01
N LEU A 331 -28.05 -40.74 -12.20
CA LEU A 331 -27.74 -41.77 -13.18
C LEU A 331 -26.65 -42.73 -12.67
N ALA A 332 -25.62 -42.20 -12.01
CA ALA A 332 -24.59 -43.01 -11.36
C ALA A 332 -25.17 -43.92 -10.26
N LYS A 333 -26.11 -43.41 -9.44
CA LYS A 333 -26.83 -44.22 -8.42
C LYS A 333 -27.66 -45.35 -9.03
N ARG A 334 -28.12 -45.20 -10.28
CA ARG A 334 -28.84 -46.25 -11.03
C ARG A 334 -27.92 -47.30 -11.64
N GLY A 335 -26.60 -47.19 -11.44
CA GLY A 335 -25.61 -48.17 -11.89
C GLY A 335 -25.18 -48.01 -13.36
N ILE A 336 -25.53 -46.90 -14.00
CA ILE A 336 -25.11 -46.59 -15.37
C ILE A 336 -23.65 -46.14 -15.32
N ALA A 337 -22.80 -46.77 -16.14
CA ALA A 337 -21.38 -46.44 -16.13
C ALA A 337 -21.13 -45.06 -16.81
N PRO A 338 -20.19 -44.23 -16.33
CA PRO A 338 -19.91 -42.91 -16.91
C PRO A 338 -19.50 -42.91 -18.40
N TYR A 339 -19.06 -44.07 -18.89
CA TYR A 339 -18.57 -44.32 -20.24
C TYR A 339 -19.57 -45.08 -21.11
N GLU A 340 -20.80 -45.28 -20.62
CA GLU A 340 -21.85 -45.95 -21.36
C GLU A 340 -22.32 -45.07 -22.53
N LYS A 341 -22.28 -45.62 -23.74
CA LYS A 341 -22.60 -44.86 -24.95
C LYS A 341 -24.08 -44.53 -24.99
N VAL A 342 -24.40 -43.25 -24.86
CA VAL A 342 -25.79 -42.72 -24.87
C VAL A 342 -26.42 -42.75 -26.27
N GLY A 343 -25.65 -43.10 -27.31
CA GLY A 343 -26.14 -43.13 -28.69
C GLY A 343 -26.47 -41.74 -29.26
N TYR A 344 -26.01 -40.68 -28.58
CA TYR A 344 -26.20 -39.29 -28.97
C TYR A 344 -24.88 -38.72 -29.46
N GLU A 345 -24.88 -38.16 -30.68
CA GLU A 345 -23.72 -37.50 -31.27
C GLU A 345 -23.88 -36.00 -31.04
N LEU A 346 -23.05 -35.43 -30.17
CA LEU A 346 -23.03 -33.99 -29.91
C LEU A 346 -22.30 -33.29 -31.04
N GLU A 347 -23.02 -32.47 -31.81
CA GLU A 347 -22.36 -31.49 -32.69
C GLU A 347 -21.62 -30.48 -31.81
N LEU A 348 -20.30 -30.64 -31.72
CA LEU A 348 -19.45 -29.67 -31.05
C LEU A 348 -19.48 -28.37 -31.84
N THR A 349 -19.85 -27.27 -31.18
CA THR A 349 -19.68 -25.92 -31.74
C THR A 349 -18.20 -25.68 -31.99
N THR A 350 -17.76 -25.88 -33.22
CA THR A 350 -16.46 -25.43 -33.69
C THR A 350 -16.61 -23.98 -34.09
N ARG A 351 -15.86 -23.07 -33.44
CA ARG A 351 -15.65 -21.75 -34.03
C ARG A 351 -14.75 -21.93 -35.24
N GLN A 352 -15.31 -21.78 -36.44
CA GLN A 352 -14.46 -21.62 -37.61
C GLN A 352 -13.70 -20.29 -37.46
N PRO A 353 -12.36 -20.28 -37.60
CA PRO A 353 -11.61 -19.04 -37.61
C PRO A 353 -12.10 -18.20 -38.80
N THR A 354 -12.84 -17.15 -38.51
CA THR A 354 -13.28 -16.19 -39.51
C THR A 354 -12.10 -15.32 -39.93
N SER A 355 -11.89 -15.17 -41.23
CA SER A 355 -10.88 -14.24 -41.77
C SER A 355 -11.11 -12.82 -41.23
N LEU A 356 -10.02 -12.07 -40.99
CA LEU A 356 -10.07 -10.65 -40.60
C LEU A 356 -10.95 -9.80 -41.54
N SER A 357 -11.14 -10.25 -42.79
CA SER A 357 -12.01 -9.62 -43.79
C SER A 357 -13.51 -9.74 -43.49
N SER A 358 -13.92 -10.52 -42.49
CA SER A 358 -15.32 -10.67 -42.05
C SER A 358 -15.66 -9.81 -40.83
N TRP A 359 -14.70 -9.04 -40.33
CA TRP A 359 -14.92 -8.18 -39.18
C TRP A 359 -15.60 -6.89 -39.66
N GLU A 360 -16.83 -6.67 -39.24
CA GLU A 360 -17.53 -5.41 -39.42
C GLU A 360 -17.28 -4.51 -38.20
N LEU A 361 -17.18 -3.20 -38.45
CA LEU A 361 -17.08 -2.20 -37.39
C LEU A 361 -18.35 -2.24 -36.55
N HIS A 362 -18.20 -2.51 -35.26
CA HIS A 362 -19.31 -2.57 -34.31
C HIS A 362 -20.17 -1.30 -34.38
N ASN A 363 -21.42 -1.43 -34.83
CA ASN A 363 -22.38 -0.34 -34.89
C ASN A 363 -23.23 -0.33 -33.61
N PRO A 364 -22.98 0.58 -32.65
CA PRO A 364 -23.72 0.64 -31.39
C PRO A 364 -25.22 0.97 -31.55
N LYS A 365 -25.70 1.31 -32.76
CA LYS A 365 -27.12 1.52 -33.03
C LYS A 365 -27.90 0.22 -33.25
N GLU A 366 -27.27 -0.90 -33.59
CA GLU A 366 -27.96 -2.18 -33.88
C GLU A 366 -28.56 -2.84 -32.63
N TYR A 367 -28.03 -2.52 -31.44
CA TYR A 367 -28.55 -3.00 -30.15
C TYR A 367 -29.46 -1.99 -29.46
N ARG A 368 -29.84 -0.90 -30.14
CA ARG A 368 -30.75 0.09 -29.60
C ARG A 368 -32.17 -0.49 -29.68
N ILE A 369 -32.61 -1.09 -28.58
CA ILE A 369 -34.03 -1.43 -28.39
C ILE A 369 -34.77 -0.09 -28.34
N GLU A 370 -35.47 0.27 -29.42
CA GLU A 370 -36.51 1.28 -29.35
C GLU A 370 -37.57 0.76 -28.38
N ARG A 371 -37.54 1.23 -27.13
CA ARG A 371 -38.71 1.11 -26.26
C ARG A 371 -39.80 1.93 -26.94
N SER A 372 -40.72 1.27 -27.63
CA SER A 372 -42.08 1.79 -27.76
C SER A 372 -42.65 1.84 -26.34
N MET A 373 -42.39 2.95 -25.64
CA MET A 373 -43.25 3.33 -24.53
C MET A 373 -44.62 3.58 -25.13
N GLU A 374 -45.55 2.64 -24.96
CA GLU A 374 -46.95 2.97 -25.02
C GLU A 374 -47.22 3.92 -23.86
N VAL A 375 -47.27 5.22 -24.18
CA VAL A 375 -47.77 6.24 -23.26
C VAL A 375 -49.26 5.97 -23.11
N ASN A 376 -49.65 5.31 -22.01
CA ASN A 376 -51.05 5.31 -21.61
C ASN A 376 -51.42 6.72 -21.17
N GLU A 377 -52.46 7.29 -21.78
CA GLU A 377 -53.05 8.55 -21.32
C GLU A 377 -53.48 8.37 -19.85
N SER A 378 -53.09 9.34 -19.02
CA SER A 378 -53.47 9.35 -17.61
C SER A 378 -54.99 9.42 -17.52
N GLY A 379 -55.62 8.40 -16.94
CA GLY A 379 -57.04 8.44 -16.65
C GLY A 379 -57.34 9.59 -15.68
N GLU A 380 -58.29 10.45 -16.03
CA GLU A 380 -58.85 11.43 -15.11
C GLU A 380 -59.47 10.70 -13.92
N ILE A 381 -58.95 10.97 -12.72
CA ILE A 381 -59.60 10.59 -11.48
C ILE A 381 -60.71 11.61 -11.25
N ASP A 382 -61.95 11.17 -11.48
CA ASP A 382 -63.14 11.93 -11.12
C ASP A 382 -63.32 11.92 -9.59
N PHE A 383 -63.11 13.08 -8.98
CA PHE A 383 -63.22 13.26 -7.53
C PHE A 383 -64.69 13.36 -7.04
N GLU A 384 -65.71 13.26 -7.91
CA GLU A 384 -67.12 13.23 -7.49
C GLU A 384 -67.67 11.82 -7.16
N GLN A 385 -66.86 10.76 -7.28
CA GLN A 385 -67.26 9.39 -6.91
C GLN A 385 -66.51 8.79 -5.69
N MET A 386 -66.00 9.62 -4.78
CA MET A 386 -65.54 9.15 -3.47
C MET A 386 -66.58 9.34 -2.36
#